data_AF-A0A2S2PJM0-F1
#
_entry.id   AF-A0A2S2PJM0-F1
#
_cell.length_a   1.000
_cell.length_b   1.000
_cell.length_c   1.000
_cell.angle_alpha   90.00
_cell.angle_beta   90.00
_cell.angle_gamma   90.00
#
_symmetry.space_group_name_H-M   'P 1'
#
loop_
_entity.id
_entity.type
_entity.pdbx_description
1 polymer ?
#
loop_
_entity_poly.entity_id
_entity_poly.type
_entity_poly.pdbx_seq_one_letter_code
_entity_poly.pdbx_strand_id
1 'polypeptide(L)'
;IYIYIYIRKVSDKMGLCFVCNEELDGQYVRLATARTSYGKELLLEKMAGVLGEEFVVIVNNDDLACNNCASQLDQIDKLEVDLKLVKNAMLSCIRKKYGLV
;
A
#
# COMPACT_ATOMS: atom_id res chain seq x y z
N ILE A 1 9.46 -23.73 -7.05
CA ILE A 1 8.81 -23.83 -5.72
C ILE A 1 8.19 -22.47 -5.47
N TYR A 2 6.90 -22.30 -5.77
CA TYR A 2 6.19 -21.07 -5.43
C TYR A 2 6.01 -21.10 -3.92
N ILE A 3 6.76 -20.25 -3.22
CA ILE A 3 6.51 -19.98 -1.80
C ILE A 3 5.21 -19.19 -1.80
N TYR A 4 4.08 -19.89 -1.76
CA TYR A 4 2.82 -19.28 -1.34
C TYR A 4 3.06 -18.88 0.11
N ILE A 5 3.46 -17.62 0.34
CA ILE A 5 3.34 -17.05 1.67
C ILE A 5 1.84 -16.99 1.94
N TYR A 6 1.35 -18.07 2.55
CA TYR A 6 0.11 -18.08 3.28
C TYR A 6 0.27 -17.03 4.39
N ILE A 7 -0.09 -15.77 4.12
CA ILE A 7 -0.44 -14.85 5.20
C ILE A 7 -1.84 -15.28 5.67
N ARG A 8 -1.91 -16.47 6.27
CA ARG A 8 -3.04 -16.89 7.09
C ARG A 8 -2.49 -17.14 8.48
N LYS A 9 -2.36 -16.05 9.23
CA LYS A 9 -2.80 -16.09 10.61
C LYS A 9 -4.27 -15.70 10.53
N VAL A 10 -5.19 -16.66 10.66
CA VAL A 10 -6.55 -16.31 11.09
C VAL A 10 -6.31 -15.59 12.40
N SER A 11 -6.41 -14.26 12.42
CA SER A 11 -6.42 -13.55 13.69
C SER A 11 -7.77 -13.83 14.31
N ASP A 12 -7.89 -14.98 14.97
CA ASP A 12 -8.95 -15.23 15.96
C ASP A 12 -8.82 -14.29 17.18
N LYS A 13 -7.85 -13.38 17.15
CA LYS A 13 -7.73 -12.28 18.11
C LYS A 13 -8.26 -11.00 17.47
N MET A 14 -9.52 -10.72 17.78
CA MET A 14 -10.12 -9.40 17.63
C MET A 14 -9.15 -8.38 18.27
N GLY A 15 -8.57 -7.48 17.48
CA GLY A 15 -7.69 -6.42 17.99
C GLY A 15 -6.19 -6.52 17.69
N LEU A 16 -5.73 -7.22 16.65
CA LEU A 16 -4.35 -7.12 16.15
C LEU A 16 -4.29 -6.44 14.78
N CYS A 17 -3.23 -5.67 14.53
CA CYS A 17 -2.93 -5.10 13.22
C CYS A 17 -2.54 -6.22 12.24
N PHE A 18 -3.19 -6.27 11.08
CA PHE A 18 -2.88 -7.25 10.03
C PHE A 18 -1.41 -7.17 9.55
N VAL A 19 -0.84 -5.96 9.52
CA VAL A 19 0.50 -5.71 8.94
C VAL A 19 1.63 -6.02 9.93
N CYS A 20 1.59 -5.44 11.14
CA CYS A 20 2.67 -5.58 12.12
C CYS A 20 2.37 -6.59 13.25
N ASN A 21 1.14 -7.12 13.32
CA ASN A 21 0.68 -8.03 14.38
C ASN A 21 0.76 -7.41 15.81
N GLU A 22 0.88 -6.09 15.93
CA GLU A 22 0.76 -5.36 17.20
C GLU A 22 -0.71 -5.21 17.61
N GLU A 23 -0.96 -5.04 18.92
CA GLU A 23 -2.31 -4.80 19.44
C GLU A 23 -2.87 -3.46 18.95
N LEU A 24 -4.13 -3.47 18.55
CA LEU A 24 -4.88 -2.30 18.16
C LEU A 24 -5.39 -1.61 19.41
N ASP A 25 -4.63 -0.66 19.89
CA ASP A 25 -5.09 0.30 20.90
C ASP A 25 -5.49 1.62 20.21
N GLY A 26 -6.74 2.05 20.42
CA GLY A 26 -7.26 3.29 19.86
C GLY A 26 -7.72 3.22 18.40
N GLN A 27 -7.20 4.11 17.55
CA GLN A 27 -7.67 4.31 16.17
C GLN A 27 -6.98 3.37 15.17
N TYR A 28 -7.80 2.77 14.31
CA TYR A 28 -7.41 1.84 13.27
C TYR A 28 -8.29 2.03 12.04
N VAL A 29 -7.82 1.52 10.89
CA VAL A 29 -8.56 1.59 9.62
C VAL A 29 -8.79 0.20 9.06
N ARG A 30 -9.90 0.03 8.35
CA ARG A 30 -10.21 -1.21 7.64
C ARG A 30 -9.43 -1.27 6.34
N LEU A 31 -8.63 -2.32 6.14
CA LEU A 31 -7.77 -2.46 4.96
C LEU A 31 -8.57 -2.52 3.65
N ALA A 32 -9.72 -3.21 3.67
CA ALA A 32 -10.54 -3.42 2.49
C ALA A 32 -11.32 -2.17 2.02
N THR A 33 -11.44 -1.14 2.86
CA THR A 33 -12.26 0.06 2.55
C THR A 33 -11.51 1.37 2.63
N ALA A 34 -10.41 1.44 3.40
CA ALA A 34 -9.57 2.62 3.46
C ALA A 34 -8.86 2.87 2.12
N ARG A 35 -8.65 4.15 1.80
CA ARG A 35 -7.98 4.59 0.58
C ARG A 35 -6.78 5.47 0.92
N THR A 36 -5.76 5.39 0.09
CA THR A 36 -4.59 6.24 0.22
C THR A 36 -4.93 7.70 -0.05
N SER A 37 -4.17 8.60 0.56
CA SER A 37 -4.46 10.03 0.50
C SER A 37 -4.15 10.67 -0.87
N TYR A 38 -3.15 10.19 -1.63
CA TYR A 38 -2.65 10.86 -2.83
C TYR A 38 -3.04 10.13 -4.12
N GLY A 39 -2.68 8.84 -4.25
CA GLY A 39 -3.04 7.98 -5.37
C GLY A 39 -4.50 7.54 -5.37
N LYS A 40 -5.19 7.64 -4.22
CA LYS A 40 -6.61 7.24 -4.01
C LYS A 40 -6.88 5.74 -4.21
N GLU A 41 -5.83 4.94 -4.18
CA GLU A 41 -5.85 3.48 -4.27
C GLU A 41 -6.41 2.88 -2.98
N LEU A 42 -6.95 1.66 -2.99
CA LEU A 42 -7.26 1.00 -1.71
C LEU A 42 -5.97 0.73 -0.94
N LEU A 43 -6.02 0.85 0.39
CA LEU A 43 -4.88 0.56 1.25
C LEU A 43 -4.38 -0.88 1.06
N LEU A 44 -5.32 -1.81 0.82
CA LEU A 44 -5.03 -3.18 0.43
C LEU A 44 -4.24 -3.29 -0.88
N GLU A 45 -4.65 -2.56 -1.92
CA GLU A 45 -3.97 -2.56 -3.22
C GLU A 45 -2.57 -1.99 -3.09
N LYS A 46 -2.41 -0.89 -2.32
CA LYS A 46 -1.11 -0.29 -2.04
C LYS A 46 -0.18 -1.28 -1.35
N MET A 47 -0.66 -1.99 -0.34
CA MET A 47 0.11 -3.01 0.37
C MET A 47 0.49 -4.18 -0.54
N ALA A 48 -0.42 -4.64 -1.38
CA ALA A 48 -0.12 -5.68 -2.37
C ALA A 48 0.97 -5.20 -3.36
N GLY A 49 0.90 -3.95 -3.82
CA GLY A 49 1.92 -3.35 -4.68
C GLY A 49 3.30 -3.25 -4.02
N VAL A 50 3.35 -2.96 -2.72
CA VAL A 50 4.61 -2.94 -1.94
C VAL A 50 5.24 -4.33 -1.84
N LEU A 51 4.41 -5.37 -1.70
CA LEU A 51 4.91 -6.75 -1.61
C LEU A 51 5.46 -7.24 -2.95
N GLY A 52 4.83 -6.85 -4.07
CA GLY A 52 5.22 -7.29 -5.40
C GLY A 52 4.30 -8.37 -5.98
N GLU A 53 4.44 -8.62 -7.28
CA GLU A 53 3.56 -9.51 -8.06
C GLU A 53 3.70 -10.99 -7.68
N GLU A 54 4.78 -11.36 -7.00
CA GLU A 54 5.03 -12.72 -6.52
C GLU A 54 4.18 -13.10 -5.28
N PHE A 55 3.46 -12.14 -4.70
CA PHE A 55 2.62 -12.35 -3.52
C PHE A 55 1.14 -12.13 -3.82
N VAL A 56 0.28 -12.91 -3.14
CA VAL A 56 -1.17 -12.71 -3.11
C VAL A 56 -1.56 -12.35 -1.69
N VAL A 57 -2.16 -11.18 -1.51
CA VAL A 57 -2.70 -10.74 -0.22
C VAL A 57 -4.17 -11.15 -0.13
N ILE A 58 -4.50 -11.95 0.87
CA ILE A 58 -5.88 -12.34 1.18
C ILE A 58 -6.26 -11.68 2.50
N VAL A 59 -7.31 -10.85 2.48
CA VAL A 59 -7.87 -10.20 3.66
C VAL A 59 -9.36 -10.52 3.78
N ASN A 60 -9.86 -10.50 5.00
CA ASN A 60 -11.28 -10.42 5.33
C ASN A 60 -11.72 -8.95 5.37
N ASN A 61 -13.03 -8.71 5.24
CA ASN A 61 -13.62 -7.36 5.38
C ASN A 61 -13.39 -6.73 6.76
N ASP A 62 -13.09 -7.57 7.76
CA ASP A 62 -12.84 -7.16 9.14
C ASP A 62 -11.36 -7.03 9.50
N ASP A 63 -10.44 -7.24 8.55
CA ASP A 63 -9.02 -7.01 8.80
C ASP A 63 -8.71 -5.52 8.93
N LEU A 64 -7.98 -5.20 10.01
CA LEU A 64 -7.67 -3.85 10.44
C LEU A 64 -6.17 -3.58 10.36
N ALA A 65 -5.79 -2.36 10.01
CA ALA A 65 -4.44 -1.84 10.13
C ALA A 65 -4.37 -0.77 11.21
N CYS A 66 -3.32 -0.79 12.03
CA CYS A 66 -3.03 0.30 12.94
C CYS A 66 -2.68 1.58 12.17
N ASN A 67 -2.88 2.74 12.79
CA ASN A 67 -2.59 4.03 12.16
C ASN A 67 -1.13 4.18 11.73
N ASN A 68 -0.18 3.54 12.41
CA ASN A 68 1.22 3.60 12.01
C ASN A 68 1.45 2.92 10.66
N CYS A 69 0.97 1.68 10.48
CA CYS A 69 1.06 0.98 9.20
C CYS A 69 0.26 1.69 8.10
N ALA A 70 -0.92 2.21 8.41
CA ALA A 70 -1.70 2.99 7.46
C ALA A 70 -0.98 4.26 7.00
N SER A 71 -0.37 4.99 7.94
CA SER A 71 0.44 6.18 7.66
C SER A 71 1.66 5.86 6.80
N GLN A 72 2.33 4.73 7.05
CA GLN A 72 3.45 4.28 6.21
C GLN A 72 3.00 3.96 4.78
N LEU A 73 1.86 3.29 4.59
CA LEU A 73 1.30 3.05 3.25
C LEU A 73 0.95 4.36 2.53
N ASP A 74 0.40 5.35 3.26
CA ASP A 74 0.14 6.69 2.74
C ASP A 74 1.41 7.45 2.36
N GLN A 75 2.49 7.27 3.12
CA GLN A 75 3.80 7.85 2.77
C GLN A 75 4.38 7.24 1.50
N ILE A 76 4.25 5.91 1.33
CA ILE A 76 4.68 5.23 0.10
C ILE A 76 3.88 5.77 -1.09
N ASP A 77 2.55 5.86 -0.96
CA ASP A 77 1.65 6.41 -1.97
C ASP A 77 2.06 7.83 -2.40
N LYS A 78 2.37 8.70 -1.44
CA LYS A 78 2.89 10.04 -1.72
C LYS A 78 4.19 10.00 -2.53
N LEU A 79 5.17 9.20 -2.08
CA LEU A 79 6.48 9.12 -2.72
C LEU A 79 6.38 8.60 -4.16
N GLU A 80 5.50 7.65 -4.43
CA GLU A 80 5.25 7.13 -5.78
C GLU A 80 4.65 8.20 -6.71
N VAL A 81 3.68 8.97 -6.21
CA VAL A 81 3.09 10.10 -6.94
C VAL A 81 4.16 11.17 -7.24
N ASP A 82 4.95 11.56 -6.23
CA ASP A 82 6.01 12.55 -6.36
C ASP A 82 7.07 12.08 -7.38
N LEU A 83 7.48 10.80 -7.31
CA LEU A 83 8.42 10.22 -8.26
C LEU A 83 7.87 10.24 -9.69
N LYS A 84 6.59 9.93 -9.88
CA LYS A 84 5.92 9.99 -11.18
C LYS A 84 5.94 11.41 -11.75
N LEU A 85 5.68 12.42 -10.92
CA LEU A 85 5.73 13.82 -11.34
C LEU A 85 7.14 14.23 -11.78
N VAL A 86 8.17 13.88 -11.02
CA VAL A 86 9.57 14.17 -11.37
C VAL A 86 9.99 13.47 -12.67
N LYS A 87 9.64 12.18 -12.83
CA LYS A 87 9.89 11.43 -14.07
C LYS A 87 9.23 12.09 -15.28
N ASN A 88 7.98 12.54 -15.15
CA ASN A 88 7.25 13.23 -16.21
C ASN A 88 7.87 14.57 -16.57
N ALA A 89 8.31 15.35 -15.57
CA ALA A 89 9.01 16.61 -15.80
C ALA A 89 10.32 16.39 -16.56
N MET A 90 11.12 15.40 -16.15
CA MET A 90 12.36 15.06 -16.82
C MET A 90 12.13 14.57 -18.25
N LEU A 91 11.12 13.72 -18.46
CA LEU A 91 10.74 13.26 -19.79
C LEU A 91 10.30 14.41 -20.69
N SER A 92 9.58 15.40 -20.16
CA SER A 92 9.21 16.61 -20.88
C SER A 92 10.45 17.41 -21.32
N CYS A 93 11.45 17.56 -20.44
CA CYS A 93 12.72 18.19 -20.78
C CYS A 93 13.46 17.45 -21.91
N ILE A 94 13.53 16.12 -21.84
CA ILE A 94 14.16 15.28 -22.86
C ILE A 94 13.44 15.41 -24.20
N ARG A 95 12.11 15.28 -24.19
CA ARG A 95 11.25 15.41 -25.38
C ARG A 95 11.46 16.74 -26.09
N LYS A 96 11.46 17.83 -25.33
CA LYS A 96 11.76 19.18 -25.84
C LYS A 96 13.15 19.27 -26.46
N LYS A 97 14.18 18.71 -25.81
CA LYS A 97 15.56 18.74 -26.30
C LYS A 97 15.71 18.03 -27.66
N TYR A 98 15.02 16.90 -27.85
CA TYR A 98 15.15 16.08 -29.05
C TYR A 98 14.02 16.31 -30.08
N GLY A 99 13.15 17.30 -29.88
CA GLY A 99 12.04 17.59 -30.79
C GLY A 99 11.00 16.46 -30.88
N LEU A 100 10.91 15.62 -29.84
CA LEU A 100 9.91 14.56 -29.75
C LEU A 100 8.64 15.19 -29.18
N VAL A 101 7.64 15.42 -30.05
CA VAL A 101 6.32 15.96 -29.67
C VAL A 101 5.47 14.84 -29.06
#